data_AF-A0A009HLQ6-F1
#
_entry.id   AF-A0A009HLQ6-F1
#
_cell.length_a   1.000
_cell.length_b   1.000
_cell.length_c   1.000
_cell.angle_alpha   90.00
_cell.angle_beta   90.00
_cell.angle_gamma   90.00
#
_symmetry.space_group_name_H-M   'P 1'
#
loop_
_entity.id
_entity.type
_entity.pdbx_description
1 polymer ?
#
loop_
_entity_poly.entity_id
_entity_poly.type
_entity_poly.pdbx_seq_one_letter_code
_entity_poly.pdbx_strand_id
1 'polypeptide(L)'
;MTDLNKEREAFLNTFQYYKGRRDIIFSHEHELFMTRSNNPSGIAQKEISNMNSRWDAWLRCAKHRDAELEKAKAQAVPEGYVLVPKAPTEVMERAGFDKGAGFLANSIYKAMVEASESGAKG
;
A
#
# COMPACT_ATOMS: atom_id res chain seq x y z
N MET A 1 7.12 -5.59 9.48
CA MET A 1 6.21 -5.36 8.34
C MET A 1 6.83 -4.27 7.49
N THR A 2 7.11 -4.56 6.22
CA THR A 2 7.68 -3.56 5.33
C THR A 2 6.56 -2.62 4.91
N ASP A 3 6.67 -1.35 5.28
CA ASP A 3 5.73 -0.32 4.87
C ASP A 3 6.05 0.07 3.42
N LEU A 4 5.19 -0.35 2.49
CA LEU A 4 5.34 -0.08 1.06
C LEU A 4 5.47 1.42 0.76
N ASN A 5 4.83 2.28 1.55
CA ASN A 5 4.96 3.72 1.39
C ASN A 5 6.35 4.19 1.82
N LYS A 6 6.91 3.64 2.90
CA LYS A 6 8.31 3.96 3.30
C LYS A 6 9.33 3.47 2.28
N GLU A 7 9.13 2.29 1.67
CA GLU A 7 10.07 1.82 0.63
C GLU A 7 9.94 2.64 -0.66
N ARG A 8 8.72 3.06 -1.02
CA ARG A 8 8.48 4.03 -2.10
C ARG A 8 9.23 5.33 -1.84
N GLU A 9 9.08 5.92 -0.67
CA GLU A 9 9.79 7.15 -0.29
C GLU A 9 11.31 6.96 -0.32
N ALA A 10 11.82 5.81 0.15
CA ALA A 10 13.25 5.50 0.09
C ALA A 10 13.76 5.40 -1.36
N PHE A 11 12.98 4.77 -2.25
CA PHE A 11 13.27 4.70 -3.67
C PHE A 11 13.33 6.12 -4.25
N LEU A 12 12.26 6.92 -4.08
CA LEU A 12 12.18 8.28 -4.62
C LEU A 12 13.30 9.20 -4.09
N ASN A 13 13.63 9.13 -2.80
CA ASN A 13 14.74 9.86 -2.20
C ASN A 13 16.10 9.50 -2.81
N THR A 14 16.29 8.23 -3.21
CA THR A 14 17.51 7.81 -3.91
C THR A 14 17.67 8.52 -5.26
N PHE A 15 16.56 8.82 -5.93
CA PHE A 15 16.55 9.53 -7.21
C PHE A 15 16.60 11.06 -7.09
N GLN A 16 16.25 11.64 -5.94
CA GLN A 16 16.38 13.08 -5.71
C GLN A 16 17.83 13.58 -5.89
N TYR A 17 18.82 12.73 -5.64
CA TYR A 17 20.24 13.03 -5.79
C TYR A 17 20.83 12.55 -7.13
N TYR A 18 20.01 12.04 -8.06
CA TYR A 18 20.49 11.57 -9.35
C TYR A 18 21.06 12.75 -10.15
N LYS A 19 22.33 12.60 -10.55
CA LYS A 19 23.24 13.66 -11.00
C LYS A 19 22.61 14.70 -11.95
N GLY A 20 22.45 15.92 -11.44
CA GLY A 20 22.41 17.14 -12.26
C GLY A 20 21.12 17.44 -13.04
N ARG A 21 20.04 16.69 -12.85
CA ARG A 21 18.77 16.87 -13.59
C ARG A 21 17.63 17.25 -12.65
N ARG A 22 17.58 18.52 -12.27
CA ARG A 22 16.50 19.10 -11.44
C ARG A 22 15.14 19.16 -12.15
N ASP A 23 15.10 18.87 -13.44
CA ASP A 23 13.91 18.92 -14.28
C ASP A 23 13.11 17.61 -14.27
N ILE A 24 13.68 16.50 -13.80
CA ILE A 24 12.96 15.23 -13.63
C ILE A 24 12.23 15.23 -12.28
N ILE A 25 10.95 14.88 -12.30
CA ILE A 25 10.08 14.78 -11.13
C ILE A 25 9.31 13.47 -11.15
N PHE A 26 8.81 13.05 -9.99
CA PHE A 26 7.88 11.93 -9.90
C PHE A 26 6.44 12.45 -9.83
N SER A 27 5.61 12.05 -10.79
CA SER A 27 4.16 12.30 -10.76
C SER A 27 3.50 11.26 -9.86
N HIS A 28 2.89 11.73 -8.77
CA HIS A 28 2.14 10.87 -7.85
C HIS A 28 0.80 10.45 -8.43
N GLU A 29 0.22 11.26 -9.32
CA GLU A 29 -1.04 10.96 -10.00
C GLU A 29 -0.89 9.80 -10.99
N HIS A 30 0.20 9.80 -11.76
CA HIS A 30 0.46 8.79 -12.77
C HIS A 30 1.43 7.69 -12.29
N GLU A 31 1.94 7.80 -11.07
CA GLU A 31 2.98 6.94 -10.49
C GLU A 31 4.18 6.71 -11.42
N LEU A 32 4.72 7.77 -12.03
CA LEU A 32 5.84 7.69 -12.98
C LEU A 32 6.71 8.95 -13.00
N PHE A 33 7.97 8.80 -13.41
CA PHE A 33 8.90 9.91 -13.64
C PHE A 33 8.54 10.68 -14.91
N MET A 34 8.56 12.01 -14.81
CA MET A 34 8.26 12.97 -15.86
C MET A 34 9.29 14.10 -15.84
N THR A 35 9.29 14.93 -16.88
CA THR A 35 10.05 16.19 -16.89
C THR A 35 9.13 17.38 -16.65
N ARG A 36 9.66 18.45 -16.07
CA ARG A 36 9.02 19.78 -16.05
C ARG A 36 9.17 20.53 -17.37
N SER A 37 10.07 20.10 -18.25
CA SER A 37 10.32 20.75 -19.53
C SER A 37 9.28 20.34 -20.57
N ASN A 38 8.73 21.32 -21.28
CA ASN A 38 7.86 21.08 -22.43
C ASN A 38 8.63 20.53 -23.66
N ASN A 39 9.96 20.63 -23.65
CA ASN A 39 10.81 20.12 -24.73
C ASN A 39 12.06 19.42 -24.17
N PRO A 40 11.92 18.19 -23.64
CA PRO A 40 13.05 17.44 -23.10
C PRO A 40 13.99 16.99 -24.22
N SER A 41 15.29 17.18 -23.99
CA SER A 41 16.33 16.60 -24.87
C SER A 41 16.19 15.07 -24.97
N GLY A 42 16.64 14.48 -26.08
CA GLY A 42 16.61 13.01 -26.25
C GLY A 42 17.35 12.24 -25.14
N ILE A 43 18.41 12.85 -24.57
CA ILE A 43 19.10 12.30 -23.39
C ILE A 43 18.17 12.25 -22.18
N ALA A 44 17.45 13.34 -21.89
CA ALA A 44 16.51 13.40 -20.77
C ALA A 44 15.35 12.41 -20.97
N GLN A 45 14.83 12.27 -22.19
CA GLN A 45 13.79 11.28 -22.50
C GLN A 45 14.26 9.85 -22.25
N LYS A 46 15.49 9.51 -22.66
CA LYS A 46 16.09 8.19 -22.44
C LYS A 46 16.27 7.89 -20.95
N GLU A 47 16.71 8.86 -20.16
CA GLU A 47 16.84 8.70 -18.71
C GLU A 47 15.48 8.52 -18.03
N ILE A 48 14.47 9.31 -18.39
CA ILE A 48 13.11 9.15 -17.87
C ILE A 48 12.56 7.75 -18.18
N SER A 49 12.74 7.28 -19.41
CA SER A 49 12.34 5.93 -19.81
C SER A 49 13.04 4.86 -18.97
N ASN A 50 14.36 4.99 -18.75
CA ASN A 50 15.13 4.07 -17.92
C ASN A 50 14.66 4.09 -16.44
N MET A 51 14.41 5.27 -15.88
CA MET A 51 13.88 5.42 -14.54
C MET A 51 12.51 4.76 -14.38
N ASN A 52 11.61 4.97 -15.35
CA ASN A 52 10.28 4.35 -15.35
C ASN A 52 10.34 2.83 -15.45
N SER A 53 11.24 2.28 -16.27
CA SER A 53 11.44 0.83 -16.35
C SER A 53 11.92 0.23 -15.01
N ARG A 54 12.84 0.92 -14.32
CA ARG A 54 13.33 0.48 -13.00
C ARG A 54 12.23 0.57 -11.94
N TRP A 55 11.45 1.65 -11.98
CA TRP A 55 10.33 1.86 -11.08
C TRP A 55 9.24 0.79 -11.26
N ASP A 56 8.82 0.51 -12.49
CA ASP A 56 7.81 -0.52 -12.78
C ASP A 56 8.28 -1.90 -12.33
N ALA A 57 9.53 -2.26 -12.62
CA ALA A 57 10.10 -3.53 -12.17
C ALA A 57 10.11 -3.65 -10.63
N TRP A 58 10.55 -2.60 -9.94
CA TRP A 58 10.53 -2.57 -8.47
C TRP A 58 9.10 -2.67 -7.91
N LEU A 59 8.16 -1.90 -8.46
CA LEU A 59 6.78 -1.86 -8.01
C LEU A 59 6.09 -3.22 -8.16
N ARG A 60 6.34 -3.94 -9.27
CA ARG A 60 5.82 -5.30 -9.47
C ARG A 60 6.35 -6.27 -8.42
N CYS A 61 7.66 -6.26 -8.17
CA CYS A 61 8.27 -7.11 -7.15
C CYS A 61 7.73 -6.80 -5.74
N ALA A 62 7.58 -5.53 -5.41
CA ALA A 62 7.05 -5.09 -4.13
C ALA A 62 5.60 -5.55 -3.92
N LYS A 63 4.73 -5.38 -4.93
CA LYS A 63 3.33 -5.84 -4.89
C LYS A 63 3.22 -7.37 -4.79
N HIS A 64 4.06 -8.11 -5.53
CA HIS A 64 4.08 -9.57 -5.45
C HIS A 64 4.46 -10.06 -4.03
N ARG A 65 5.48 -9.45 -3.43
CA ARG A 65 5.92 -9.78 -2.07
C ARG A 65 4.84 -9.51 -1.03
N ASP A 66 4.12 -8.40 -1.17
CA ASP A 66 3.01 -8.05 -0.27
C ASP A 66 1.86 -9.06 -0.39
N ALA A 67 1.49 -9.44 -1.61
CA ALA A 67 0.47 -10.46 -1.85
C ALA A 67 0.84 -11.85 -1.26
N GLU A 68 2.09 -12.29 -1.42
CA GLU A 68 2.57 -13.54 -0.82
C GLU A 68 2.57 -13.48 0.72
N LEU A 69 2.87 -12.32 1.30
CA LEU A 69 2.79 -12.12 2.74
C LEU A 69 1.34 -12.20 3.25
N GLU A 70 0.39 -11.55 2.56
CA GLU A 70 -1.03 -11.64 2.91
C GLU A 70 -1.57 -13.07 2.78
N LYS A 71 -1.13 -13.79 1.75
CA LYS A 71 -1.44 -15.22 1.58
C LYS A 71 -0.85 -16.07 2.71
N ALA A 72 0.40 -15.83 3.11
CA ALA A 72 1.04 -16.55 4.22
C ALA A 72 0.33 -16.28 5.55
N LYS A 73 -0.11 -15.04 5.79
CA LYS A 73 -0.93 -14.71 6.96
C LYS A 73 -2.26 -15.46 6.95
N ALA A 74 -2.92 -15.55 5.79
CA ALA A 74 -4.18 -16.29 5.65
C ALA A 74 -4.01 -17.79 5.90
N GLN A 75 -2.86 -18.38 5.52
CA GLN A 75 -2.58 -19.79 5.77
C GLN A 75 -2.31 -20.10 7.26
N ALA A 76 -1.91 -19.11 8.06
CA ALA A 76 -1.66 -19.27 9.49
C ALA A 76 -2.94 -19.18 10.35
N VAL A 77 -4.10 -18.92 9.75
CA VAL A 77 -5.37 -18.78 10.46
C VAL A 77 -5.93 -20.17 10.79
N PRO A 78 -6.18 -20.50 12.07
CA PRO A 78 -6.77 -21.78 12.44
C PRO A 78 -8.15 -21.99 11.81
N GLU A 79 -8.54 -23.25 11.64
CA GLU A 79 -9.89 -23.60 11.17
C GLU A 79 -10.95 -22.98 12.09
N GLY A 80 -11.99 -22.38 11.49
CA GLY A 80 -13.04 -21.65 12.22
C GLY A 80 -12.75 -20.17 12.48
N TYR A 81 -11.56 -19.67 12.11
CA TYR A 81 -11.21 -18.25 12.22
C TYR A 81 -11.14 -17.58 10.83
N VAL A 82 -11.31 -16.25 10.82
CA VAL A 82 -11.15 -15.41 9.63
C VAL A 82 -10.26 -14.22 9.95
N LEU A 83 -9.44 -13.78 8.99
CA LEU A 83 -8.70 -12.53 9.11
C LEU A 83 -9.63 -11.35 8.84
N VAL A 84 -9.63 -10.42 9.78
CA VAL A 84 -10.39 -9.17 9.69
C VAL A 84 -9.50 -7.98 10.07
N PRO A 85 -9.69 -6.79 9.48
CA PRO A 85 -8.86 -5.61 9.75
C PRO A 85 -9.08 -5.05 11.16
N LYS A 86 -8.09 -4.38 11.78
CA LYS A 86 -8.28 -3.84 13.15
C LYS A 86 -9.38 -2.79 13.27
N ALA A 87 -9.67 -2.08 12.19
CA ALA A 87 -10.79 -1.16 12.08
C ALA A 87 -11.74 -1.64 10.96
N PRO A 88 -13.07 -1.51 11.13
CA PRO A 88 -14.02 -1.90 10.10
C PRO A 88 -13.83 -1.04 8.85
N THR A 89 -13.95 -1.66 7.68
CA THR A 89 -13.98 -0.95 6.39
C THR A 89 -15.41 -0.48 6.09
N GLU A 90 -15.58 0.53 5.23
CA GLU A 90 -16.93 1.03 4.85
C GLU A 90 -17.88 -0.08 4.38
N VAL A 91 -17.34 -1.10 3.70
CA VAL A 91 -18.11 -2.29 3.25
C VAL A 91 -18.59 -3.12 4.43
N MET A 92 -17.74 -3.34 5.45
CA MET A 92 -18.12 -4.06 6.67
C MET A 92 -19.15 -3.29 7.48
N GLU A 93 -18.99 -1.96 7.59
CA GLU A 93 -19.96 -1.10 8.25
C GLU A 93 -21.32 -1.20 7.56
N ARG A 94 -21.36 -1.03 6.24
CA ARG A 94 -22.59 -1.15 5.44
C ARG A 94 -23.27 -2.50 5.65
N ALA A 95 -22.52 -3.60 5.64
CA ALA A 95 -23.07 -4.94 5.87
C ALA A 95 -23.71 -5.07 7.27
N GLY A 96 -23.12 -4.46 8.30
CA GLY A 96 -23.72 -4.37 9.63
C GLY A 96 -25.00 -3.54 9.65
N PHE A 97 -25.01 -2.39 8.97
CA PHE A 97 -26.20 -1.55 8.80
C PHE A 97 -27.34 -2.29 8.11
N ASP A 98 -27.07 -3.00 7.02
CA ASP A 98 -28.07 -3.74 6.24
C ASP A 98 -28.70 -4.90 7.04
N LYS A 99 -27.99 -5.39 8.07
CA LYS A 99 -28.51 -6.37 9.04
C LYS A 99 -29.26 -5.75 10.21
N GLY A 100 -29.44 -4.42 10.22
CA GLY A 100 -30.17 -3.70 11.26
C GLY A 100 -29.37 -3.42 12.54
N ALA A 101 -28.06 -3.72 12.55
CA ALA A 101 -27.21 -3.47 13.71
C ALA A 101 -26.87 -1.97 13.90
N GLY A 102 -27.06 -1.16 12.85
CA GLY A 102 -26.84 0.28 12.90
C GLY A 102 -25.42 0.65 13.35
N PHE A 103 -25.29 1.77 14.05
CA PHE A 103 -24.02 2.25 14.61
C PHE A 103 -23.40 1.31 15.66
N LEU A 104 -24.18 0.41 16.26
CA LEU A 104 -23.69 -0.52 17.29
C LEU A 104 -22.73 -1.58 16.72
N ALA A 105 -22.84 -1.90 15.42
CA ALA A 105 -21.94 -2.85 14.76
C ALA A 105 -20.47 -2.47 14.93
N ASN A 106 -20.15 -1.17 14.79
CA ASN A 106 -18.80 -0.67 14.92
C ASN A 106 -18.26 -0.75 16.35
N SER A 107 -19.10 -0.43 17.34
CA SER A 107 -18.69 -0.49 18.75
C SER A 107 -18.46 -1.94 19.19
N ILE A 108 -19.34 -2.87 18.79
CA ILE A 108 -19.19 -4.30 19.07
C ILE A 108 -17.92 -4.84 18.41
N TYR A 109 -17.68 -4.48 17.14
CA TYR A 109 -16.47 -4.89 16.41
C TYR A 109 -15.19 -4.46 17.14
N LYS A 110 -15.09 -3.19 17.54
CA LYS A 110 -13.94 -2.68 18.27
C LYS A 110 -13.74 -3.41 19.60
N ALA A 111 -14.81 -3.64 20.36
CA ALA A 111 -14.75 -4.38 21.61
C ALA A 111 -14.28 -5.83 21.40
N MET A 112 -14.72 -6.51 20.33
CA MET A 112 -14.25 -7.86 19.99
C MET A 112 -12.76 -7.88 19.62
N VAL A 113 -12.28 -6.89 18.86
CA VAL A 113 -10.86 -6.74 18.52
C VAL A 113 -10.03 -6.48 19.78
N GLU A 114 -10.45 -5.55 20.64
CA GLU A 114 -9.79 -5.25 21.92
C GLU A 114 -9.74 -6.48 22.83
N ALA A 115 -10.84 -7.21 22.95
CA ALA A 115 -10.89 -8.45 23.71
C ALA A 115 -9.91 -9.50 23.14
N SER A 116 -9.85 -9.65 21.81
CA SER A 116 -8.90 -10.57 21.16
C SER A 116 -7.44 -10.15 21.36
N GLU A 117 -7.14 -8.85 21.42
CA GLU A 117 -5.78 -8.34 21.64
C GLU A 117 -5.36 -8.39 23.12
N SER A 118 -6.34 -8.39 24.04
CA SER A 118 -6.09 -8.45 25.49
C SER A 118 -5.49 -9.78 25.98
N GLY A 119 -5.36 -10.78 25.11
CA GLY A 119 -4.85 -12.10 25.46
C GLY A 119 -5.81 -12.92 26.33
N ALA A 120 -7.08 -12.49 26.43
CA ALA A 120 -8.12 -13.24 27.10
C ALA A 120 -8.27 -14.60 26.43
N LYS A 121 -7.90 -15.67 27.15
CA LYS A 121 -8.13 -17.04 26.71
C LYS A 121 -9.63 -17.33 26.78
N GLY A 122 -10.25 -17.55 25.63
CA GLY A 122 -11.53 -18.25 25.52
C GLY A 122 -11.36 -19.75 25.78
#